data_AF-A0AAU4YTS8-F1
#
_entry.id   AF-A0AAU4YTS8-F1
#
_cell.length_a   1.000
_cell.length_b   1.000
_cell.length_c   1.000
_cell.angle_alpha   90.00
_cell.angle_beta   90.00
_cell.angle_gamma   90.00
#
_symmetry.space_group_name_H-M   'P 1'
#
loop_
_entity.id
_entity.type
_entity.pdbx_description
1 polymer ?
#
loop_
_entity_poly.entity_id
_entity_poly.type
_entity_poly.pdbx_seq_one_letter_code
_entity_poly.pdbx_strand_id
1 'polypeptide(L)'
;MTDEVTRWNARVRLALAAQPVDSTLADTVLDEVAQHCADSGESPEDAFGSPEAYAASVVSERVPPEERLRHRGGQAPAATVRAALAPIGTAALVAGACLWIANGFTLALTPGGLVGSSFVAMALMGSHVAATASRSRRRIAGWVLVAVATVLGATAFTTLSQQVFGHLPAPALCLLGLALLGCATGNSKPTAEPEPEPEPEGVTMQSRTDAQNTVGREHWLGRLTQLLEESHAVPRARAAELTREAADHLAATDRAPEEEFGPVELYALRLSEEESPRPRWWRRSDVQNAIFAVILTGYLVVNLASGGPFWQTALAAGALAVNLVLLAIPLVRKQRSTSPRR
;
A
#
# COMPACT_ATOMS: atom_id res chain seq x y z
N MET A 1 25.42 4.07 21.71
CA MET A 1 25.50 4.83 20.45
C MET A 1 25.50 3.91 19.24
N THR A 2 26.40 2.93 19.14
CA THR A 2 26.46 2.00 17.99
C THR A 2 25.14 1.26 17.71
N ASP A 3 24.45 0.75 18.74
CA ASP A 3 23.18 0.03 18.56
C ASP A 3 22.03 0.90 17.98
N GLU A 4 22.00 2.19 18.31
CA GLU A 4 20.99 3.12 17.78
C GLU A 4 21.25 3.45 16.31
N VAL A 5 22.52 3.70 15.94
CA VAL A 5 22.94 3.94 14.55
C VAL A 5 22.67 2.69 13.71
N THR A 6 23.02 1.49 14.19
CA THR A 6 22.75 0.23 13.47
C THR A 6 21.25 0.04 13.25
N ARG A 7 20.41 0.31 14.25
CA ARG A 7 18.95 0.21 14.12
C ARG A 7 18.39 1.23 13.15
N TRP A 8 18.88 2.48 13.17
CA TRP A 8 18.45 3.53 12.24
C TRP A 8 18.83 3.16 10.80
N ASN A 9 20.07 2.74 10.55
CA ASN A 9 20.56 2.30 9.24
C ASN A 9 19.76 1.11 8.69
N ALA A 10 19.44 0.13 9.53
CA ALA A 10 18.61 -1.01 9.14
C ALA A 10 17.21 -0.59 8.70
N ARG A 11 16.62 0.42 9.34
CA ARG A 11 15.31 0.97 8.97
C ARG A 11 15.37 1.78 7.67
N VAL A 12 16.42 2.58 7.46
CA VAL A 12 16.63 3.26 6.17
C VAL A 12 16.80 2.26 5.05
N ARG A 13 17.63 1.22 5.25
CA ARG A 13 17.83 0.16 4.25
C ARG A 13 16.53 -0.54 3.90
N LEU A 14 15.71 -0.86 4.91
CA LEU A 14 14.38 -1.45 4.70
C LEU A 14 13.43 -0.49 3.95
N ALA A 15 13.47 0.80 4.27
CA ALA A 15 12.66 1.81 3.61
C ALA A 15 13.09 2.04 2.15
N LEU A 16 14.39 2.07 1.85
CA LEU A 16 14.93 2.17 0.50
C LEU A 16 14.67 0.91 -0.32
N ALA A 17 14.72 -0.29 0.30
CA ALA A 17 14.40 -1.54 -0.37
C ALA A 17 12.92 -1.64 -0.81
N ALA A 18 12.04 -0.84 -0.22
CA ALA A 18 10.65 -0.71 -0.63
C ALA A 18 10.43 0.30 -1.79
N GLN A 19 11.51 0.93 -2.27
CA GLN A 19 11.53 1.98 -3.28
C GLN A 19 12.37 1.52 -4.48
N PRO A 20 12.29 2.20 -5.65
CA PRO A 20 13.11 1.87 -6.83
C PRO A 20 14.56 2.35 -6.67
N VAL A 21 15.20 2.00 -5.55
CA VAL A 21 16.58 2.35 -5.26
C VAL A 21 17.41 1.10 -5.42
N ASP A 22 18.41 1.17 -6.29
CA ASP A 22 19.37 0.07 -6.41
C ASP A 22 20.17 -0.11 -5.11
N SER A 23 20.54 -1.35 -4.82
CA SER A 23 21.31 -1.70 -3.62
C SER A 23 22.62 -0.91 -3.48
N THR A 24 23.30 -0.58 -4.58
CA THR A 24 24.53 0.22 -4.57
C THR A 24 24.26 1.67 -4.18
N LEU A 25 23.16 2.26 -4.66
CA LEU A 25 22.76 3.61 -4.23
C LEU A 25 22.38 3.63 -2.74
N ALA A 26 21.67 2.60 -2.27
CA ALA A 26 21.33 2.48 -0.85
C ALA A 26 22.58 2.36 0.04
N ASP A 27 23.58 1.59 -0.38
CA ASP A 27 24.85 1.45 0.34
C ASP A 27 25.63 2.78 0.35
N THR A 28 25.70 3.46 -0.80
CA THR A 28 26.36 4.78 -0.92
C THR A 28 25.75 5.82 0.03
N VAL A 29 24.42 5.88 0.09
CA VAL A 29 23.70 6.82 0.97
C VAL A 29 23.93 6.51 2.45
N LEU A 30 24.00 5.23 2.82
CA LEU A 30 24.27 4.84 4.20
C LEU A 30 25.73 5.13 4.60
N ASP A 31 26.67 5.00 3.66
CA ASP A 31 28.06 5.39 3.86
C ASP A 31 28.21 6.91 4.02
N GLU A 32 27.48 7.72 3.23
CA GLU A 32 27.41 9.18 3.39
C GLU A 32 26.88 9.57 4.78
N VAL A 33 25.81 8.92 5.26
CA VAL A 33 25.27 9.16 6.62
C VAL A 33 26.28 8.77 7.69
N ALA A 34 26.93 7.61 7.55
CA ALA A 34 27.93 7.14 8.50
C ALA A 34 29.12 8.11 8.58
N GLN A 35 29.59 8.59 7.43
CA GLN A 35 30.65 9.58 7.33
C GLN A 35 30.24 10.90 8.00
N HIS A 36 29.03 11.41 7.71
CA HIS A 36 28.52 12.63 8.34
C HIS A 36 28.43 12.51 9.86
N CYS A 37 27.95 11.38 10.38
CA CYS A 37 27.87 11.15 11.83
C CYS A 37 29.27 11.04 12.46
N ALA A 38 30.24 10.46 11.75
CA ALA A 38 31.63 10.39 12.21
C ALA A 38 32.28 11.78 12.28
N ASP A 39 32.01 12.64 11.30
CA ASP A 39 32.59 13.98 11.21
C ASP A 39 31.93 14.99 12.16
N SER A 40 30.60 14.93 12.31
CA SER A 40 29.82 15.86 13.15
C SER A 40 29.73 15.43 14.62
N GLY A 41 29.81 14.12 14.89
CA GLY A 41 29.47 13.54 16.19
C GLY A 41 27.96 13.54 16.51
N GLU A 42 27.11 13.97 15.58
CA GLU A 42 25.66 13.96 15.75
C GLU A 42 25.07 12.56 15.58
N SER A 43 23.90 12.32 16.17
CA SER A 43 23.16 11.09 15.91
C SER A 43 22.42 11.20 14.56
N PRO A 44 22.25 10.09 13.83
CA PRO A 44 21.58 10.14 12.53
C PRO A 44 20.11 10.59 12.63
N GLU A 45 19.44 10.33 13.77
CA GLU A 45 18.07 10.79 14.00
C GLU A 45 18.00 12.32 14.23
N ASP A 46 19.03 12.91 14.84
CA ASP A 46 19.12 14.36 15.02
C ASP A 46 19.50 15.08 13.71
N ALA A 47 20.45 14.52 12.95
CA ALA A 47 20.95 15.12 11.71
C ALA A 47 19.98 14.96 10.53
N PHE A 48 19.40 13.76 10.36
CA PHE A 48 18.62 13.40 9.17
C PHE A 48 17.14 13.13 9.47
N GLY A 49 16.72 13.15 10.75
CA GLY A 49 15.35 12.87 11.16
C GLY A 49 15.00 11.37 11.15
N SER A 50 13.71 11.07 10.97
CA SER A 50 13.26 9.67 10.95
C SER A 50 13.79 8.93 9.71
N PRO A 51 14.18 7.65 9.84
CA PRO A 51 14.67 6.82 8.73
C PRO A 51 13.78 6.87 7.48
N GLU A 52 12.46 6.84 7.69
CA GLU A 52 11.48 6.81 6.60
C GLU A 52 11.39 8.16 5.86
N ALA A 53 11.54 9.27 6.57
CA ALA A 53 11.57 10.61 5.97
C ALA A 53 12.87 10.82 5.17
N TYR A 54 14.00 10.40 5.71
CA TYR A 54 15.29 10.47 5.01
C TYR A 54 15.31 9.57 3.76
N ALA A 55 14.82 8.34 3.85
CA ALA A 55 14.70 7.47 2.68
C ALA A 55 13.80 8.09 1.59
N ALA A 56 12.72 8.77 1.99
CA ALA A 56 11.84 9.47 1.05
C ALA A 56 12.54 10.67 0.38
N SER A 57 13.35 11.45 1.12
CA SER A 57 14.11 12.56 0.53
C SER A 57 15.17 12.05 -0.44
N VAL A 58 15.92 11.00 -0.07
CA VAL A 58 16.91 10.34 -0.93
C VAL A 58 16.29 9.88 -2.25
N VAL A 59 15.12 9.25 -2.20
CA VAL A 59 14.40 8.83 -3.42
C VAL A 59 13.99 10.04 -4.27
N SER A 60 13.49 11.10 -3.64
CA SER A 60 13.07 12.31 -4.33
C SER A 60 14.24 13.03 -5.02
N GLU A 61 15.41 13.06 -4.38
CA GLU A 61 16.59 13.81 -4.81
C GLU A 61 17.49 13.02 -5.76
N ARG A 62 17.69 11.72 -5.51
CA ARG A 62 18.70 10.91 -6.19
C ARG A 62 18.13 10.02 -7.30
N VAL A 63 16.84 9.70 -7.28
CA VAL A 63 16.21 8.83 -8.30
C VAL A 63 15.55 9.69 -9.37
N PRO A 64 15.92 9.51 -10.66
CA PRO A 64 15.28 10.21 -11.77
C PRO A 64 13.75 10.08 -11.73
N PRO A 65 13.00 11.18 -11.96
CA PRO A 65 11.54 11.15 -12.03
C PRO A 65 10.97 10.06 -12.95
N GLU A 66 11.65 9.76 -14.05
CA GLU A 66 11.26 8.76 -15.05
C GLU A 66 11.31 7.34 -14.47
N GLU A 67 12.37 7.02 -13.72
CA GLU A 67 12.51 5.73 -13.04
C GLU A 67 11.47 5.58 -11.92
N ARG A 68 11.20 6.67 -11.18
CA ARG A 68 10.13 6.72 -10.18
C ARG A 68 8.76 6.47 -10.80
N LEU A 69 8.47 7.10 -11.94
CA LEU A 69 7.25 6.86 -12.70
C LEU A 69 7.16 5.44 -13.23
N ARG A 70 8.25 4.87 -13.75
CA ARG A 70 8.26 3.48 -14.24
C ARG A 70 7.93 2.50 -13.11
N HIS A 71 8.46 2.73 -11.92
CA HIS A 71 8.16 1.91 -10.76
C HIS A 71 6.72 2.10 -10.24
N ARG A 72 6.20 3.34 -10.27
CA ARG A 72 4.86 3.67 -9.77
C ARG A 72 3.74 3.33 -10.77
N GLY A 73 3.98 3.60 -12.05
CA GLY A 73 3.09 3.35 -13.19
C GLY A 73 3.15 1.91 -13.72
N GLY A 74 4.24 1.19 -13.44
CA GLY A 74 4.35 -0.26 -13.65
C GLY A 74 3.51 -1.10 -12.69
N GLN A 75 2.83 -0.49 -11.71
CA GLN A 75 1.80 -1.14 -10.92
C GLN A 75 0.52 -1.32 -11.76
N ALA A 76 0.63 -2.11 -12.82
CA ALA A 76 -0.48 -2.61 -13.62
C ALA A 76 -1.57 -3.21 -12.71
N PRO A 77 -2.82 -3.38 -13.20
CA PRO A 77 -3.86 -4.12 -12.48
C PRO A 77 -3.37 -5.44 -11.86
N ALA A 78 -2.39 -6.10 -12.52
CA ALA A 78 -1.70 -7.28 -12.03
C ALA A 78 -0.93 -7.06 -10.71
N ALA A 79 -0.30 -5.90 -10.49
CA ALA A 79 0.36 -5.57 -9.22
C ALA A 79 -0.67 -5.35 -8.11
N THR A 80 -1.83 -4.75 -8.41
CA THR A 80 -2.93 -4.63 -7.43
C THR A 80 -3.47 -6.01 -7.05
N VAL A 81 -3.65 -6.90 -8.03
CA VAL A 81 -4.05 -8.30 -7.78
C VAL A 81 -2.99 -9.01 -6.93
N ARG A 82 -1.70 -8.91 -7.26
CA ARG A 82 -0.63 -9.52 -6.46
C ARG A 82 -0.52 -8.96 -5.05
N ALA A 83 -0.68 -7.66 -4.89
CA ALA A 83 -0.70 -7.03 -3.58
C ALA A 83 -1.90 -7.52 -2.73
N ALA A 84 -3.02 -7.88 -3.36
CA ALA A 84 -4.15 -8.52 -2.68
C ALA A 84 -3.92 -10.02 -2.41
N LEU A 85 -3.12 -10.72 -3.23
CA LEU A 85 -2.82 -12.14 -3.02
C LEU A 85 -2.02 -12.40 -1.74
N ALA A 86 -1.06 -11.52 -1.39
CA ALA A 86 -0.26 -11.67 -0.17
C ALA A 86 -1.12 -11.81 1.11
N PRO A 87 -1.99 -10.85 1.46
CA PRO A 87 -2.83 -10.93 2.65
C PRO A 87 -3.86 -12.06 2.60
N ILE A 88 -4.41 -12.40 1.42
CA ILE A 88 -5.28 -13.58 1.26
C ILE A 88 -4.49 -14.86 1.54
N GLY A 89 -3.26 -14.96 1.02
CA GLY A 89 -2.35 -16.08 1.27
C GLY A 89 -1.96 -16.20 2.74
N THR A 90 -1.64 -15.09 3.41
CA THR A 90 -1.39 -15.05 4.85
C THR A 90 -2.61 -15.51 5.64
N ALA A 91 -3.81 -15.01 5.32
CA ALA A 91 -5.05 -15.41 5.98
C ALA A 91 -5.34 -16.90 5.80
N ALA A 92 -5.18 -17.42 4.57
CA ALA A 92 -5.36 -18.84 4.27
C ALA A 92 -4.34 -19.72 5.01
N LEU A 93 -3.07 -19.29 5.08
CA LEU A 93 -2.01 -19.99 5.81
C LEU A 93 -2.30 -20.06 7.31
N VAL A 94 -2.65 -18.92 7.93
CA VAL A 94 -2.98 -18.84 9.36
C VAL A 94 -4.24 -19.66 9.67
N ALA A 95 -5.29 -19.52 8.86
CA ALA A 95 -6.52 -20.30 9.03
C ALA A 95 -6.25 -21.81 8.88
N GLY A 96 -5.46 -22.22 7.88
CA GLY A 96 -5.04 -23.61 7.69
C GLY A 96 -4.27 -24.16 8.87
N ALA A 97 -3.30 -23.41 9.41
CA ALA A 97 -2.53 -23.82 10.57
C ALA A 97 -3.41 -23.96 11.82
N CYS A 98 -4.29 -22.99 12.10
CA CYS A 98 -5.22 -23.05 13.21
C CYS A 98 -6.19 -24.24 13.09
N LEU A 99 -6.74 -24.46 11.90
CA LEU A 99 -7.66 -25.57 11.63
C LEU A 99 -6.99 -26.93 11.75
N TRP A 100 -5.72 -27.04 11.33
CA TRP A 100 -4.92 -28.25 11.48
C TRP A 100 -4.65 -28.56 12.96
N ILE A 101 -4.26 -27.56 13.75
CA ILE A 101 -4.04 -27.74 15.20
C ILE A 101 -5.34 -28.13 15.92
N ALA A 102 -6.46 -27.52 15.55
CA ALA A 102 -7.73 -27.73 16.24
C ALA A 102 -8.44 -29.04 15.87
N ASN A 103 -8.42 -29.43 14.60
CA ASN A 103 -9.21 -30.56 14.08
C ASN A 103 -8.35 -31.75 13.64
N GLY A 104 -7.03 -31.65 13.76
CA GLY A 104 -6.10 -32.67 13.27
C GLY A 104 -5.93 -32.64 11.74
N PHE A 105 -5.52 -33.77 11.16
CA PHE A 105 -5.12 -33.84 9.76
C PHE A 105 -6.27 -33.75 8.75
N THR A 106 -7.51 -34.00 9.17
CA THR A 106 -8.67 -34.08 8.29
C THR A 106 -9.67 -32.99 8.61
N LEU A 107 -9.98 -32.15 7.63
CA LEU A 107 -11.05 -31.16 7.69
C LEU A 107 -12.29 -31.69 6.98
N ALA A 108 -13.40 -31.78 7.71
CA ALA A 108 -14.70 -32.06 7.11
C ALA A 108 -15.11 -30.89 6.22
N LEU A 109 -15.21 -31.14 4.91
CA LEU A 109 -15.73 -30.18 3.95
C LEU A 109 -17.25 -30.19 4.04
N THR A 110 -17.81 -29.06 4.44
CA THR A 110 -19.25 -28.80 4.38
C THR A 110 -19.52 -27.76 3.29
N PRO A 111 -20.70 -27.78 2.63
CA PRO A 111 -21.10 -26.76 1.67
C PRO A 111 -21.09 -25.36 2.31
N GLY A 112 -21.56 -25.27 3.56
CA GLY A 112 -21.51 -24.03 4.34
C GLY A 112 -20.09 -23.52 4.52
N GLY A 113 -19.14 -24.41 4.80
CA GLY A 113 -17.72 -24.08 4.89
C GLY A 113 -17.14 -23.55 3.59
N LEU A 114 -17.41 -24.21 2.46
CA LEU A 114 -16.92 -23.79 1.13
C LEU A 114 -17.50 -22.44 0.70
N VAL A 115 -18.83 -22.31 0.75
CA VAL A 115 -19.53 -21.08 0.35
C VAL A 115 -19.16 -19.93 1.29
N GLY A 116 -19.18 -20.17 2.62
CA GLY A 116 -18.77 -19.18 3.61
C GLY A 116 -17.34 -18.70 3.42
N SER A 117 -16.39 -19.62 3.18
CA SER A 117 -14.99 -19.26 2.93
C SER A 117 -14.80 -18.47 1.64
N SER A 118 -15.56 -18.78 0.59
CA SER A 118 -15.52 -18.00 -0.67
C SER A 118 -15.98 -16.56 -0.45
N PHE A 119 -17.01 -16.33 0.36
CA PHE A 119 -17.46 -14.99 0.74
C PHE A 119 -16.45 -14.26 1.62
N VAL A 120 -15.76 -14.94 2.54
CA VAL A 120 -14.66 -14.35 3.31
C VAL A 120 -13.54 -13.90 2.36
N ALA A 121 -13.17 -14.71 1.38
CA ALA A 121 -12.18 -14.32 0.38
C ALA A 121 -12.64 -13.11 -0.46
N MET A 122 -13.91 -13.06 -0.86
CA MET A 122 -14.50 -11.89 -1.53
C MET A 122 -14.49 -10.64 -0.65
N ALA A 123 -14.76 -10.77 0.64
CA ALA A 123 -14.71 -9.66 1.60
C ALA A 123 -13.27 -9.13 1.76
N LEU A 124 -12.27 -10.01 1.86
CA LEU A 124 -10.86 -9.62 1.87
C LEU A 124 -10.47 -8.90 0.59
N MET A 125 -10.91 -9.40 -0.57
CA MET A 125 -10.63 -8.73 -1.85
C MET A 125 -11.32 -7.36 -1.94
N GLY A 126 -12.58 -7.26 -1.49
CA GLY A 126 -13.33 -6.01 -1.41
C GLY A 126 -12.69 -4.98 -0.49
N SER A 127 -12.13 -5.41 0.65
CA SER A 127 -11.45 -4.52 1.60
C SER A 127 -10.15 -3.97 1.00
N HIS A 128 -9.41 -4.80 0.25
CA HIS A 128 -8.24 -4.34 -0.51
C HIS A 128 -8.61 -3.29 -1.55
N VAL A 129 -9.63 -3.56 -2.37
CA VAL A 129 -10.13 -2.58 -3.37
C VAL A 129 -10.58 -1.30 -2.67
N ALA A 130 -11.28 -1.39 -1.54
CA ALA A 130 -11.72 -0.21 -0.79
C ALA A 130 -10.55 0.60 -0.20
N ALA A 131 -9.46 -0.07 0.19
CA ALA A 131 -8.28 0.55 0.79
C ALA A 131 -7.33 1.17 -0.24
N THR A 132 -7.31 0.66 -1.48
CA THR A 132 -6.45 1.14 -2.57
C THR A 132 -7.16 2.10 -3.53
N ALA A 133 -8.48 1.99 -3.69
CA ALA A 133 -9.21 2.86 -4.61
C ALA A 133 -9.21 4.33 -4.14
N SER A 134 -8.71 5.21 -5.01
CA SER A 134 -8.74 6.67 -4.83
C SER A 134 -10.14 7.24 -5.07
N ARG A 135 -10.89 6.70 -6.06
CA ARG A 135 -12.26 7.14 -6.37
C ARG A 135 -13.27 6.71 -5.31
N SER A 136 -14.03 7.68 -4.80
CA SER A 136 -15.09 7.47 -3.81
C SER A 136 -16.09 6.38 -4.20
N ARG A 137 -16.49 6.31 -5.49
CA ARG A 137 -17.43 5.28 -5.97
C ARG A 137 -16.89 3.85 -5.88
N ARG A 138 -15.66 3.61 -6.35
CA ARG A 138 -15.03 2.28 -6.28
C ARG A 138 -14.78 1.87 -4.83
N ARG A 139 -14.42 2.85 -3.99
CA ARG A 139 -14.28 2.63 -2.55
C ARG A 139 -15.60 2.27 -1.88
N ILE A 140 -16.69 3.00 -2.17
CA ILE A 140 -18.04 2.67 -1.66
C ILE A 140 -18.44 1.27 -2.13
N ALA A 141 -18.24 0.96 -3.43
CA ALA A 141 -18.52 -0.38 -3.95
C ALA A 141 -17.71 -1.47 -3.24
N GLY A 142 -16.42 -1.21 -2.93
CA GLY A 142 -15.58 -2.12 -2.15
C GLY A 142 -16.13 -2.34 -0.73
N TRP A 143 -16.53 -1.28 -0.02
CA TRP A 143 -17.14 -1.40 1.32
C TRP A 143 -18.50 -2.10 1.29
N VAL A 144 -19.32 -1.84 0.26
CA VAL A 144 -20.59 -2.54 0.05
C VAL A 144 -20.34 -4.01 -0.21
N LEU A 145 -19.35 -4.36 -1.05
CA LEU A 145 -18.97 -5.75 -1.31
C LEU A 145 -18.51 -6.45 -0.03
N VAL A 146 -17.70 -5.78 0.81
CA VAL A 146 -17.30 -6.30 2.12
C VAL A 146 -18.53 -6.60 2.97
N ALA A 147 -19.43 -5.62 3.15
CA ALA A 147 -20.60 -5.78 4.00
C ALA A 147 -21.52 -6.91 3.50
N VAL A 148 -21.82 -6.95 2.20
CA VAL A 148 -22.65 -7.98 1.58
C VAL A 148 -21.99 -9.36 1.71
N ALA A 149 -20.71 -9.48 1.38
CA ALA A 149 -20.00 -10.75 1.48
C ALA A 149 -19.91 -11.25 2.93
N THR A 150 -19.70 -10.36 3.91
CA THR A 150 -19.71 -10.76 5.33
C THR A 150 -21.06 -11.29 5.78
N VAL A 151 -22.17 -10.61 5.42
CA VAL A 151 -23.52 -11.05 5.77
C VAL A 151 -23.87 -12.38 5.10
N LEU A 152 -23.56 -12.52 3.80
CA LEU A 152 -23.78 -13.76 3.06
C LEU A 152 -22.92 -14.91 3.57
N GLY A 153 -21.66 -14.64 3.93
CA GLY A 153 -20.77 -15.63 4.55
C GLY A 153 -21.31 -16.14 5.88
N ALA A 154 -21.70 -15.23 6.78
CA ALA A 154 -22.30 -15.59 8.07
C ALA A 154 -23.61 -16.39 7.90
N THR A 155 -24.45 -15.97 6.95
CA THR A 155 -25.70 -16.68 6.60
C THR A 155 -25.37 -18.07 6.05
N ALA A 156 -24.36 -18.21 5.20
CA ALA A 156 -23.96 -19.49 4.64
C ALA A 156 -23.46 -20.46 5.71
N PHE A 157 -22.65 -19.99 6.67
CA PHE A 157 -22.18 -20.85 7.78
C PHE A 157 -23.30 -21.34 8.70
N THR A 158 -24.39 -20.57 8.83
CA THR A 158 -25.48 -20.87 9.77
C THR A 158 -26.64 -21.62 9.14
N THR A 159 -26.91 -21.40 7.85
CA THR A 159 -28.11 -21.94 7.18
C THR A 159 -27.81 -23.12 6.25
N LEU A 160 -26.60 -23.22 5.68
CA LEU A 160 -26.29 -24.36 4.82
C LEU A 160 -26.05 -25.63 5.64
N SER A 161 -26.38 -26.76 5.02
CA SER A 161 -26.20 -28.08 5.58
C SER A 161 -24.77 -28.29 6.07
N GLN A 162 -24.65 -28.82 7.30
CA GLN A 162 -23.39 -29.28 7.88
C GLN A 162 -23.06 -30.73 7.50
N GLN A 163 -23.80 -31.32 6.54
CA GLN A 163 -23.45 -32.64 6.03
C GLN A 163 -22.06 -32.61 5.40
N VAL A 164 -21.25 -33.58 5.79
CA VAL A 164 -19.87 -33.72 5.34
C VAL A 164 -19.87 -34.30 3.93
N PHE A 165 -19.39 -33.52 2.96
CA PHE A 165 -19.26 -33.95 1.57
C PHE A 165 -17.95 -34.71 1.32
N GLY A 166 -16.94 -34.45 2.14
CA GLY A 166 -15.64 -35.08 2.01
C GLY A 166 -14.68 -34.62 3.08
N HIS A 167 -13.47 -35.17 3.05
CA HIS A 167 -12.41 -34.80 3.97
C HIS A 167 -11.26 -34.22 3.13
N LEU A 168 -10.84 -33.00 3.45
CA LEU A 168 -9.64 -32.41 2.87
C LEU A 168 -8.50 -32.55 3.88
N PRO A 169 -7.28 -32.93 3.47
CA PRO A 169 -6.13 -32.84 4.35
C PRO A 169 -5.92 -31.37 4.75
N ALA A 170 -5.92 -31.09 6.05
CA ALA A 170 -5.65 -29.77 6.62
C ALA A 170 -4.39 -29.07 6.05
N PRO A 171 -3.25 -29.76 5.82
CA PRO A 171 -2.08 -29.11 5.22
C PRO A 171 -2.32 -28.57 3.80
N ALA A 172 -3.34 -29.01 3.06
CA ALA A 172 -3.64 -28.46 1.75
C ALA A 172 -4.01 -26.97 1.80
N LEU A 173 -4.67 -26.51 2.87
CA LEU A 173 -5.00 -25.10 3.04
C LEU A 173 -3.74 -24.25 3.33
N CYS A 174 -2.80 -24.80 4.10
CA CYS A 174 -1.50 -24.18 4.30
C CYS A 174 -0.70 -24.09 2.99
N LEU A 175 -0.69 -25.16 2.20
CA LEU A 175 -0.03 -25.18 0.89
C LEU A 175 -0.65 -24.17 -0.07
N LEU A 176 -1.98 -24.02 -0.07
CA LEU A 176 -2.66 -22.96 -0.83
C LEU A 176 -2.22 -21.57 -0.37
N GLY A 177 -2.15 -21.32 0.94
CA GLY A 177 -1.65 -20.06 1.48
C GLY A 177 -0.21 -19.75 1.05
N LEU A 178 0.67 -20.76 1.12
CA LEU A 178 2.06 -20.65 0.65
C LEU A 178 2.15 -20.42 -0.86
N ALA A 179 1.31 -21.08 -1.67
CA ALA A 179 1.26 -20.89 -3.11
C ALA A 179 0.81 -19.46 -3.47
N LEU A 180 -0.23 -18.94 -2.81
CA LEU A 180 -0.69 -17.56 -2.99
C LEU A 180 0.39 -16.54 -2.59
N LEU A 181 1.10 -16.78 -1.47
CA LEU A 181 2.24 -15.96 -1.06
C LEU A 181 3.38 -16.02 -2.08
N GLY A 182 3.72 -17.20 -2.58
CA GLY A 182 4.72 -17.37 -3.62
C GLY A 182 4.34 -16.71 -4.94
N CYS A 183 3.05 -16.69 -5.31
CA CYS A 183 2.56 -15.94 -6.47
C CYS A 183 2.60 -14.42 -6.25
N ALA A 184 2.43 -13.97 -5.01
CA ALA A 184 2.52 -12.56 -4.65
C ALA A 184 3.98 -12.05 -4.68
N THR A 185 4.94 -12.88 -4.23
CA THR A 185 6.37 -12.54 -4.22
C THR A 185 7.12 -12.95 -5.48
N GLY A 186 6.53 -13.82 -6.31
CA GLY A 186 7.16 -14.33 -7.51
C GLY A 186 7.52 -13.19 -8.46
N ASN A 187 8.82 -12.92 -8.56
CA ASN A 187 9.39 -11.94 -9.47
C ASN A 187 8.76 -12.12 -10.84
N SER A 188 7.98 -11.14 -11.29
CA SER A 188 7.76 -11.02 -12.72
C SER A 188 9.13 -10.83 -13.29
N LYS A 189 9.60 -11.84 -14.03
CA LYS A 189 10.64 -11.59 -15.01
C LYS A 189 10.18 -10.34 -15.75
N PRO A 190 10.96 -9.24 -15.72
CA PRO A 190 10.61 -8.07 -16.50
C PRO A 190 10.34 -8.59 -17.90
N THR A 191 9.08 -8.48 -18.33
CA THR A 191 8.70 -8.83 -19.68
C THR A 191 9.62 -7.97 -20.52
N ALA A 192 10.52 -8.62 -21.27
CA ALA A 192 11.52 -7.95 -22.08
C ALA A 192 10.81 -6.78 -22.78
N GLU A 193 11.32 -5.57 -22.57
CA GLU A 193 10.71 -4.37 -23.13
C GLU A 193 10.44 -4.65 -24.61
N PRO A 194 9.19 -4.45 -25.09
CA PRO A 194 8.96 -4.49 -26.51
C PRO A 194 9.94 -3.50 -27.14
N GLU A 195 10.75 -3.98 -28.09
CA GLU A 195 11.72 -3.16 -28.80
C GLU A 195 11.03 -1.86 -29.23
N PRO A 196 11.66 -0.70 -29.02
CA PRO A 196 11.09 0.58 -29.42
C PRO A 196 10.71 0.48 -30.90
N GLU A 197 9.40 0.59 -31.18
CA GLU A 197 8.93 0.65 -32.56
C GLU A 197 9.66 1.80 -33.27
N PRO A 198 10.18 1.59 -34.49
CA PRO A 198 10.92 2.59 -35.22
C PRO A 198 10.07 3.84 -35.38
N GLU A 199 10.62 4.98 -34.94
CA GLU A 199 9.98 6.29 -35.06
C GLU A 199 9.61 6.54 -36.53
N PRO A 200 8.34 6.89 -36.85
CA PRO A 200 7.95 7.20 -38.20
C PRO A 200 8.63 8.50 -38.66
N GLU A 201 9.68 8.34 -39.47
CA GLU A 201 10.37 9.43 -40.17
C GLU A 201 9.40 10.20 -41.07
N GLY A 202 9.33 11.52 -40.84
CA GLY A 202 9.01 12.48 -41.89
C GLY A 202 7.53 12.77 -42.14
N VAL A 203 6.85 13.40 -41.17
CA VAL A 203 5.66 14.21 -41.47
C VAL A 203 5.99 15.67 -41.19
N THR A 204 6.30 16.41 -42.25
CA THR A 204 6.49 17.86 -42.25
C THR A 204 5.16 18.55 -41.91
N MET A 205 4.98 18.89 -40.63
CA MET A 205 3.89 19.74 -40.15
C MET A 205 4.19 21.21 -40.44
N GLN A 206 3.53 21.78 -41.45
CA GLN A 206 3.43 23.23 -41.63
C GLN A 206 1.96 23.66 -41.59
N SER A 207 1.64 24.51 -40.60
CA SER A 207 0.46 25.40 -40.52
C SER A 207 -0.91 24.84 -40.11
N ARG A 208 -0.95 23.88 -39.17
CA ARG A 208 -2.18 23.50 -38.42
C ARG A 208 -2.08 23.80 -36.91
N THR A 209 -1.30 24.81 -36.56
CA THR A 209 -0.65 24.92 -35.24
C THR A 209 -1.61 25.40 -34.13
N ASP A 210 -2.50 26.36 -34.37
CA ASP A 210 -3.20 27.01 -33.25
C ASP A 210 -4.38 26.20 -32.71
N ALA A 211 -5.25 25.68 -33.60
CA ALA A 211 -6.42 24.90 -33.18
C ALA A 211 -6.01 23.54 -32.55
N GLN A 212 -4.94 22.93 -33.08
CA GLN A 212 -4.44 21.66 -32.58
C GLN A 212 -3.71 21.82 -31.24
N ASN A 213 -3.04 22.97 -31.03
CA ASN A 213 -2.46 23.34 -29.74
C ASN A 213 -3.52 23.55 -28.66
N THR A 214 -4.65 24.20 -28.96
CA THR A 214 -5.75 24.33 -27.98
C THR A 214 -6.34 22.98 -27.57
N VAL A 215 -6.60 22.08 -28.51
CA VAL A 215 -7.14 20.74 -28.21
C VAL A 215 -6.12 19.90 -27.42
N GLY A 216 -4.83 20.00 -27.79
CA GLY A 216 -3.74 19.36 -27.04
C GLY A 216 -3.64 19.87 -25.60
N ARG A 217 -3.74 21.19 -25.40
CA ARG A 217 -3.73 21.85 -24.09
C ARG A 217 -4.87 21.39 -23.19
N GLU A 218 -6.10 21.38 -23.69
CA GLU A 218 -7.27 20.92 -22.92
C GLU A 218 -7.16 19.43 -22.55
N HIS A 219 -6.70 18.60 -23.48
CA HIS A 219 -6.47 17.18 -23.23
C HIS A 219 -5.37 16.95 -22.18
N TRP A 220 -4.26 17.68 -22.27
CA TRP A 220 -3.16 17.61 -21.30
C TRP A 220 -3.63 18.00 -19.89
N LEU A 221 -4.37 19.12 -19.76
CA LEU A 221 -4.92 19.58 -18.48
C LEU A 221 -5.95 18.60 -17.92
N GLY A 222 -6.82 18.04 -18.76
CA GLY A 222 -7.77 17.00 -18.37
C GLY A 222 -7.05 15.75 -17.84
N ARG A 223 -5.97 15.33 -18.51
CA ARG A 223 -5.13 14.20 -18.08
C ARG A 223 -4.38 14.50 -16.79
N LEU A 224 -3.88 15.73 -16.60
CA LEU A 224 -3.23 16.16 -15.35
C LEU A 224 -4.18 16.03 -14.16
N THR A 225 -5.40 16.59 -14.24
CA THR A 225 -6.38 16.46 -13.17
C THR A 225 -6.67 14.98 -12.86
N GLN A 226 -6.85 14.16 -13.91
CA GLN A 226 -7.11 12.74 -13.75
C GLN A 226 -5.94 12.03 -13.04
N LEU A 227 -4.70 12.28 -13.44
CA LEU A 227 -3.51 11.65 -12.83
C LEU A 227 -3.34 12.07 -11.37
N LEU A 228 -3.49 13.36 -11.06
CA LEU A 228 -3.40 13.86 -9.69
C LEU A 228 -4.45 13.19 -8.78
N GLU A 229 -5.69 13.05 -9.25
CA GLU A 229 -6.75 12.37 -8.50
C GLU A 229 -6.53 10.86 -8.36
N GLU A 230 -6.22 10.18 -9.46
CA GLU A 230 -6.25 8.73 -9.55
C GLU A 230 -4.97 8.09 -9.03
N SER A 231 -3.83 8.57 -9.54
CA SER A 231 -2.50 8.00 -9.32
C SER A 231 -1.84 8.56 -8.07
N HIS A 232 -2.03 9.86 -7.81
CA HIS A 232 -1.37 10.56 -6.70
C HIS A 232 -2.27 10.81 -5.49
N ALA A 233 -3.55 10.40 -5.58
CA ALA A 233 -4.54 10.51 -4.50
C ALA A 233 -4.74 11.94 -3.95
N VAL A 234 -4.44 12.96 -4.77
CA VAL A 234 -4.68 14.38 -4.47
C VAL A 234 -6.19 14.61 -4.38
N PRO A 235 -6.71 15.33 -3.36
CA PRO A 235 -8.14 15.63 -3.28
C PRO A 235 -8.63 16.37 -4.53
N ARG A 236 -9.78 15.98 -5.07
CA ARG A 236 -10.37 16.56 -6.30
C ARG A 236 -10.40 18.10 -6.33
N ALA A 237 -10.77 18.73 -5.22
CA ALA A 237 -10.77 20.19 -5.13
C ALA A 237 -9.36 20.79 -5.33
N ARG A 238 -8.34 20.18 -4.70
CA ARG A 238 -6.94 20.60 -4.82
C ARG A 238 -6.34 20.25 -6.19
N ALA A 239 -6.66 19.08 -6.74
CA ALA A 239 -6.25 18.71 -8.09
C ALA A 239 -6.81 19.69 -9.14
N ALA A 240 -8.07 20.12 -8.98
CA ALA A 240 -8.68 21.13 -9.85
C ALA A 240 -8.07 22.53 -9.67
N GLU A 241 -7.66 22.89 -8.45
CA GLU A 241 -6.93 24.13 -8.17
C GLU A 241 -5.55 24.13 -8.83
N LEU A 242 -4.76 23.08 -8.59
CA LEU A 242 -3.44 22.89 -9.19
C LEU A 242 -3.49 22.85 -10.73
N THR A 243 -4.50 22.21 -11.31
CA THR A 243 -4.70 22.21 -12.76
C THR A 243 -5.07 23.61 -13.27
N ARG A 244 -5.84 24.39 -12.50
CA ARG A 244 -6.16 25.78 -12.85
C ARG A 244 -4.92 26.67 -12.81
N GLU A 245 -4.09 26.54 -11.78
CA GLU A 245 -2.80 27.24 -11.68
C GLU A 245 -1.91 26.93 -12.90
N ALA A 246 -1.81 25.66 -13.29
CA ALA A 246 -1.07 25.26 -14.49
C ALA A 246 -1.69 25.83 -15.78
N ALA A 247 -3.03 25.86 -15.88
CA ALA A 247 -3.73 26.45 -17.02
C ALA A 247 -3.50 27.97 -17.12
N ASP A 248 -3.52 28.68 -16.00
CA ASP A 248 -3.26 30.12 -15.91
C ASP A 248 -1.81 30.43 -16.33
N HIS A 249 -0.84 29.58 -15.92
CA HIS A 249 0.57 29.71 -16.34
C HIS A 249 0.76 29.47 -17.85
N LEU A 250 0.06 28.50 -18.43
CA LEU A 250 0.08 28.26 -19.88
C LEU A 250 -0.57 29.39 -20.67
N ALA A 251 -1.63 29.99 -20.14
CA ALA A 251 -2.26 31.15 -20.75
C ALA A 251 -1.33 32.38 -20.73
N ALA A 252 -0.50 32.53 -19.69
CA ALA A 252 0.46 33.62 -19.56
C ALA A 252 1.70 33.46 -20.46
N THR A 253 2.16 32.22 -20.69
CA THR A 253 3.38 31.93 -21.46
C THR A 253 3.12 31.66 -22.94
N ASP A 254 1.89 31.30 -23.30
CA ASP A 254 1.44 30.86 -24.63
C ASP A 254 2.29 29.73 -25.25
N ARG A 255 2.90 28.90 -24.40
CA ARG A 255 3.68 27.73 -24.82
C ARG A 255 2.82 26.47 -24.85
N ALA A 256 3.33 25.44 -25.53
CA ALA A 256 2.74 24.11 -25.45
C ALA A 256 2.99 23.52 -24.04
N PRO A 257 2.02 22.80 -23.45
CA PRO A 257 2.16 22.22 -22.12
C PRO A 257 3.39 21.32 -21.96
N GLU A 258 3.66 20.48 -22.96
CA GLU A 258 4.78 19.55 -22.96
C GLU A 258 6.14 20.25 -23.06
N GLU A 259 6.20 21.42 -23.71
CA GLU A 259 7.43 22.22 -23.79
C GLU A 259 7.73 22.94 -22.47
N GLU A 260 6.69 23.44 -21.81
CA GLU A 260 6.83 24.23 -20.57
C GLU A 260 7.00 23.33 -19.33
N PHE A 261 6.21 22.25 -19.23
CA PHE A 261 6.16 21.39 -18.05
C PHE A 261 6.72 19.98 -18.26
N GLY A 262 6.94 19.59 -19.51
CA GLY A 262 7.28 18.22 -19.87
C GLY A 262 6.07 17.28 -19.95
N PRO A 263 6.32 15.96 -20.02
CA PRO A 263 5.26 14.94 -19.99
C PRO A 263 4.34 15.10 -18.78
N VAL A 264 3.03 14.98 -19.01
CA VAL A 264 2.01 15.21 -17.96
C VAL A 264 2.19 14.31 -16.75
N GLU A 265 2.68 13.08 -16.93
CA GLU A 265 2.97 12.14 -15.84
C GLU A 265 4.10 12.65 -14.95
N LEU A 266 5.16 13.21 -15.54
CA LEU A 266 6.31 13.74 -14.82
C LEU A 266 5.94 15.00 -14.05
N TYR A 267 5.12 15.86 -14.65
CA TYR A 267 4.62 17.05 -14.00
C TYR A 267 3.66 16.70 -12.84
N ALA A 268 2.71 15.79 -13.07
CA ALA A 268 1.81 15.31 -12.02
C ALA A 268 2.56 14.69 -10.83
N LEU A 269 3.63 13.93 -11.11
CA LEU A 269 4.51 13.39 -10.07
C LEU A 269 5.17 14.50 -9.25
N ARG A 270 5.83 15.46 -9.90
CA ARG A 270 6.48 16.59 -9.22
C ARG A 270 5.50 17.37 -8.34
N LEU A 271 4.35 17.74 -8.90
CA LEU A 271 3.31 18.47 -8.17
C LEU A 271 2.80 17.69 -6.95
N SER A 272 2.69 16.37 -7.07
CA SER A 272 2.26 15.52 -5.95
C SER A 272 3.29 15.39 -4.83
N GLU A 273 4.58 15.53 -5.15
CA GLU A 273 5.67 15.46 -4.19
C GLU A 273 5.79 16.77 -3.41
N GLU A 274 5.65 17.91 -4.11
CA GLU A 274 5.57 19.24 -3.52
C GLU A 274 4.36 19.36 -2.57
N GLU A 275 3.21 18.83 -2.97
CA GLU A 275 2.00 18.87 -2.15
C GLU A 275 2.00 17.84 -0.99
N SER A 276 3.04 16.99 -0.92
CA SER A 276 3.31 15.97 0.11
C SER A 276 2.04 15.55 0.87
N PRO A 277 1.23 14.62 0.33
CA PRO A 277 -0.09 14.35 0.87
C PRO A 277 0.04 13.93 2.33
N ARG A 278 -0.50 14.76 3.24
CA ARG A 278 -0.59 14.41 4.66
C ARG A 278 -1.16 12.99 4.74
N PRO A 279 -0.45 12.03 5.39
CA PRO A 279 -0.90 10.65 5.42
C PRO A 279 -2.32 10.64 5.97
N ARG A 280 -3.26 10.12 5.15
CA ARG A 280 -4.70 10.09 5.50
C ARG A 280 -4.80 9.53 6.92
N TRP A 281 -5.48 10.23 7.81
CA TRP A 281 -5.44 9.96 9.26
C TRP A 281 -5.71 8.48 9.61
N TRP A 282 -6.61 7.83 8.88
CA TRP A 282 -6.99 6.42 9.06
C TRP A 282 -5.94 5.37 8.62
N ARG A 283 -4.93 5.77 7.82
CA ARG A 283 -3.79 4.94 7.38
C ARG A 283 -2.61 5.08 8.33
N ARG A 284 -2.71 5.97 9.32
CA ARG A 284 -1.72 6.03 10.40
C ARG A 284 -1.75 4.68 11.11
N SER A 285 -0.57 4.11 11.35
CA SER A 285 -0.38 2.86 12.09
C SER A 285 -1.18 2.85 13.38
N ASP A 286 -1.26 3.99 14.06
CA ASP A 286 -1.95 4.13 15.35
C ASP A 286 -3.46 3.89 15.22
N VAL A 287 -4.08 4.38 14.14
CA VAL A 287 -5.51 4.19 13.91
C VAL A 287 -5.80 2.75 13.49
N GLN A 288 -4.96 2.17 12.63
CA GLN A 288 -5.10 0.77 12.24
C GLN A 288 -4.95 -0.16 13.44
N ASN A 289 -3.97 0.09 14.30
CA ASN A 289 -3.78 -0.67 15.54
C ASN A 289 -4.97 -0.50 16.48
N ALA A 290 -5.47 0.73 16.69
CA ALA A 290 -6.64 0.96 17.53
C ALA A 290 -7.89 0.20 17.02
N ILE A 291 -8.15 0.20 15.72
CA ILE A 291 -9.24 -0.59 15.11
C ILE A 291 -9.03 -2.08 15.38
N PHE A 292 -7.82 -2.59 15.16
CA PHE A 292 -7.49 -3.99 15.38
C PHE A 292 -7.66 -4.40 16.85
N ALA A 293 -7.27 -3.55 17.79
CA ALA A 293 -7.47 -3.76 19.23
C ALA A 293 -8.96 -3.85 19.60
N VAL A 294 -9.80 -2.98 19.03
CA VAL A 294 -11.27 -3.03 19.23
C VAL A 294 -11.85 -4.35 18.70
N ILE A 295 -11.43 -4.78 17.51
CA ILE A 295 -11.87 -6.06 16.91
C ILE A 295 -11.47 -7.23 17.79
N LEU A 296 -10.20 -7.30 18.21
CA LEU A 296 -9.69 -8.38 19.06
C LEU A 296 -10.38 -8.41 20.42
N THR A 297 -10.63 -7.24 21.03
CA THR A 297 -11.34 -7.13 22.30
C THR A 297 -12.78 -7.63 22.15
N GLY A 298 -13.49 -7.22 21.08
CA GLY A 298 -14.83 -7.72 20.79
C GLY A 298 -14.88 -9.24 20.60
N TYR A 299 -13.94 -9.80 19.83
CA TYR A 299 -13.81 -11.25 19.67
C TYR A 299 -13.57 -11.96 21.00
N LEU A 300 -12.68 -11.42 21.84
CA LEU A 300 -12.31 -12.01 23.13
C LEU A 300 -13.50 -12.04 24.10
N VAL A 301 -14.30 -10.96 24.13
CA VAL A 301 -15.55 -10.89 24.92
C VAL A 301 -16.55 -11.96 24.46
N VAL A 302 -16.78 -12.08 23.14
CA VAL A 302 -17.71 -13.07 22.58
C VAL A 302 -17.23 -14.50 22.85
N ASN A 303 -15.93 -14.76 22.68
CA ASN A 303 -15.34 -16.08 22.90
C ASN A 303 -15.44 -16.50 24.37
N LEU A 304 -15.15 -15.59 25.31
CA LEU A 304 -15.32 -15.84 26.75
C LEU A 304 -16.78 -16.08 27.13
N ALA A 305 -17.70 -15.26 26.61
CA ALA A 305 -19.13 -15.40 26.89
C ALA A 305 -19.72 -16.71 26.36
N SER A 306 -19.18 -17.22 25.25
CA SER A 306 -19.65 -18.46 24.60
C SER A 306 -18.98 -19.73 25.15
N GLY A 307 -18.06 -19.61 26.11
CA GLY A 307 -17.26 -20.74 26.59
C GLY A 307 -16.36 -21.34 25.50
N GLY A 308 -15.83 -20.50 24.61
CA GLY A 308 -15.02 -20.93 23.48
C GLY A 308 -13.69 -21.59 23.89
N PRO A 309 -13.00 -22.25 22.95
CA PRO A 309 -11.77 -22.98 23.23
C PRO A 309 -10.71 -22.09 23.90
N PHE A 310 -10.08 -22.58 24.97
CA PHE A 310 -9.08 -21.83 25.73
C PHE A 310 -7.92 -21.31 24.86
N TRP A 311 -7.46 -22.10 23.90
CA TRP A 311 -6.35 -21.72 23.01
C TRP A 311 -6.69 -20.50 22.13
N GLN A 312 -7.96 -20.35 21.71
CA GLN A 312 -8.42 -19.19 20.94
C GLN A 312 -8.40 -17.93 21.81
N THR A 313 -8.84 -18.05 23.06
CA THR A 313 -8.75 -16.97 24.04
C THR A 313 -7.30 -16.56 24.29
N ALA A 314 -6.40 -17.53 24.47
CA ALA A 314 -4.98 -17.26 24.69
C ALA A 314 -4.33 -16.56 23.48
N LEU A 315 -4.64 -17.00 22.27
CA LEU A 315 -4.11 -16.40 21.04
C LEU A 315 -4.63 -14.97 20.82
N ALA A 316 -5.94 -14.76 20.98
CA ALA A 316 -6.55 -13.43 20.87
C ALA A 316 -6.02 -12.47 21.94
N ALA A 317 -5.84 -12.95 23.19
CA ALA A 317 -5.26 -12.17 24.27
C ALA A 317 -3.81 -11.76 23.97
N GLY A 318 -3.00 -12.70 23.47
CA GLY A 318 -1.62 -12.43 23.06
C GLY A 318 -1.54 -11.40 21.93
N ALA A 319 -2.36 -11.57 20.89
CA ALA A 319 -2.44 -10.62 19.78
C ALA A 319 -2.87 -9.22 20.24
N LEU A 320 -3.85 -9.15 21.16
CA LEU A 320 -4.32 -7.89 21.73
C LEU A 320 -3.21 -7.22 22.56
N ALA A 321 -2.49 -7.98 23.38
CA ALA A 321 -1.39 -7.46 24.18
C ALA A 321 -0.28 -6.86 23.30
N VAL A 322 0.14 -7.56 22.24
CA VAL A 322 1.12 -7.05 21.28
C VAL A 322 0.62 -5.76 20.63
N ASN A 323 -0.64 -5.72 20.20
CA ASN A 323 -1.21 -4.54 19.57
C ASN A 323 -1.25 -3.33 20.53
N LEU A 324 -1.62 -3.54 21.79
CA LEU A 324 -1.61 -2.50 22.83
C LEU A 324 -0.19 -1.99 23.11
N VAL A 325 0.83 -2.85 23.09
CA VAL A 325 2.24 -2.44 23.20
C VAL A 325 2.64 -1.54 22.02
N LEU A 326 2.26 -1.92 20.80
CA LEU A 326 2.53 -1.11 19.59
C LEU A 326 1.84 0.26 19.64
N LEU A 327 0.67 0.36 20.27
CA LEU A 327 -0.02 1.64 20.51
C LEU A 327 0.65 2.47 21.62
N ALA A 328 1.18 1.83 22.66
CA ALA A 328 1.79 2.52 23.79
C ALA A 328 3.13 3.18 23.42
N ILE A 329 3.95 2.55 22.56
CA ILE A 329 5.27 3.06 22.15
C ILE A 329 5.21 4.51 21.61
N PRO A 330 4.40 4.85 20.58
CA PRO A 330 4.34 6.21 20.05
C PRO A 330 3.78 7.21 21.07
N LEU A 331 2.85 6.80 21.93
CA LEU A 331 2.32 7.67 22.99
C LEU A 331 3.39 8.04 24.02
N VAL A 332 4.19 7.07 24.45
CA VAL A 332 5.31 7.30 25.39
C VAL A 332 6.39 8.17 24.74
N ARG A 333 6.71 7.95 23.46
CA ARG A 333 7.66 8.80 22.72
C ARG A 333 7.18 10.25 22.63
N LYS A 334 5.89 10.45 22.32
CA LYS A 334 5.28 11.78 22.22
C LYS A 334 5.28 12.52 23.56
N GLN A 335 5.08 11.81 24.68
CA GLN A 335 5.18 12.42 26.01
C GLN A 335 6.60 12.89 26.35
N ARG A 336 7.62 12.12 25.94
CA ARG A 336 9.03 12.49 26.18
C ARG A 336 9.45 13.73 25.41
N SER A 337 8.98 13.92 24.18
CA SER A 337 9.32 15.12 23.39
C SER A 337 8.63 16.39 23.87
N THR A 338 7.51 16.29 24.58
CA THR A 338 6.79 17.44 25.15
C THR A 338 7.28 17.90 26.51
N SER A 339 8.20 17.18 27.16
CA SER A 339 8.76 17.62 28.44
C SER A 339 9.79 18.73 28.18
N PRO A 340 9.52 20.00 28.55
CA PRO A 340 10.49 21.07 28.36
C PRO A 340 11.75 20.75 29.16
N ARG A 341 12.92 20.76 28.49
CA ARG A 341 14.22 20.70 29.18
C ARG A 341 14.27 21.88 30.15
N ARG A 342 14.13 21.59 31.43
CA ARG A 342 14.44 22.52 32.53
C ARG A 342 15.92 22.46 32.83
#